data_AF-A0A5M7PP45-F1
#
_entry.id   AF-A0A5M7PP45-F1
#
_cell.length_a   1.000
_cell.length_b   1.000
_cell.length_c   1.000
_cell.angle_alpha   90.00
_cell.angle_beta   90.00
_cell.angle_gamma   90.00
#
_symmetry.space_group_name_H-M   'P 1'
#
loop_
_entity.id
_entity.type
_entity.pdbx_description
1 polymer ?
#
loop_
_entity_poly.entity_id
_entity_poly.type
_entity_poly.pdbx_seq_one_letter_code
_entity_poly.pdbx_strand_id
1 'polypeptide(L)'
;MSSVFRNTLCAVLVSASCLVSTVASAGGITLGATRVIYPAGQKQVSMSVHNTSDKSSFMVQSWVEDAEGKKSADFIVTPPLYVSGPGNENTLRIMYIGQPPRKEKESRKASPASWCSHGSRMRKAKKARTSLSRRRCMSAAREMKTP
;
A
#
# COMPACT_ATOMS: atom_id res chain seq x y z
N MET A 1 48.49 -1.45 45.85
CA MET A 1 47.07 -1.90 45.80
C MET A 1 46.12 -0.93 45.08
N SER A 2 46.45 0.36 44.93
CA SER A 2 45.62 1.36 44.23
C SER A 2 45.57 1.23 42.69
N SER A 3 46.65 0.77 42.04
CA SER A 3 46.72 0.65 40.57
C SER A 3 45.94 -0.54 40.01
N VAL A 4 45.85 -1.64 40.76
CA VAL A 4 45.10 -2.85 40.34
C VAL A 4 43.61 -2.56 40.41
N PHE A 5 43.16 -1.89 41.49
CA PHE A 5 41.78 -1.47 41.67
C PHE A 5 41.31 -0.52 40.56
N ARG A 6 42.16 0.44 40.16
CA ARG A 6 41.89 1.37 39.05
C ARG A 6 41.75 0.66 37.69
N ASN A 7 42.60 -0.33 37.40
CA ASN A 7 42.53 -1.09 36.15
C ASN A 7 41.31 -2.01 36.07
N THR A 8 40.91 -2.66 37.17
CA THR A 8 39.66 -3.42 37.23
C THR A 8 38.43 -2.54 37.07
N LEU A 9 38.44 -1.33 37.64
CA LEU A 9 37.32 -0.38 37.51
C LEU A 9 37.16 0.09 36.06
N CYS A 10 38.27 0.41 35.38
CA CYS A 10 38.25 0.75 33.96
C CYS A 10 37.77 -0.43 33.10
N ALA A 11 38.19 -1.67 33.39
CA ALA A 11 37.78 -2.84 32.63
C ALA A 11 36.27 -3.12 32.77
N VAL A 12 35.71 -2.95 33.97
CA VAL A 12 34.26 -3.10 34.20
C VAL A 12 33.48 -2.01 33.44
N LEU A 13 33.93 -0.76 33.48
CA LEU A 13 33.29 0.35 32.75
C LEU A 13 33.31 0.18 31.23
N VAL A 14 34.41 -0.35 30.68
CA VAL A 14 34.53 -0.67 29.23
C VAL A 14 33.62 -1.84 28.86
N SER A 15 33.56 -2.89 29.67
CA SER A 15 32.69 -4.05 29.42
C SER A 15 31.20 -3.71 29.47
N ALA A 16 30.78 -2.81 30.36
CA ALA A 16 29.39 -2.37 30.50
C ALA A 16 28.92 -1.53 29.29
N SER A 17 29.82 -0.80 28.61
CA SER A 17 29.46 0.01 27.45
C SER A 17 29.16 -0.81 26.18
N CYS A 18 29.63 -2.06 26.09
CA CYS A 18 29.41 -2.91 24.92
C CYS A 18 28.00 -3.54 24.84
N LEU A 19 27.16 -3.42 25.88
CA LEU A 19 25.83 -4.04 25.90
C LEU A 19 24.70 -3.16 25.35
N VAL A 20 24.98 -1.90 25.00
CA VAL A 20 23.96 -1.03 24.38
C VAL A 20 23.87 -1.34 22.88
N SER A 21 23.10 -2.38 22.56
CA SER A 21 22.66 -2.63 21.19
C SER A 21 21.57 -1.61 20.85
N THR A 22 21.89 -0.62 20.03
CA THR A 22 20.89 0.33 19.53
C THR A 22 19.93 -0.38 18.58
N VAL A 23 18.66 -0.45 18.96
CA VAL A 23 17.59 -0.90 18.05
C VAL A 23 17.42 0.16 16.97
N ALA A 24 17.99 -0.08 15.78
CA ALA A 24 17.80 0.79 14.64
C ALA A 24 16.37 0.60 14.09
N SER A 25 15.44 1.44 14.52
CA SER A 25 14.14 1.57 13.86
C SER A 25 14.32 2.33 12.55
N ALA A 26 14.38 1.59 11.44
CA ALA A 26 14.33 2.18 10.11
C ALA A 26 12.86 2.43 9.75
N GLY A 27 12.37 3.64 9.99
CA GLY A 27 11.05 4.05 9.53
C GLY A 27 10.94 4.02 8.00
N GLY A 28 9.71 4.06 7.49
CA GLY A 28 9.44 4.05 6.05
C GLY A 28 8.00 4.40 5.68
N ILE A 29 7.71 4.28 4.38
CA ILE A 29 6.36 4.52 3.84
C ILE A 29 5.48 3.28 4.00
N THR A 30 4.36 3.45 4.68
CA THR A 30 3.33 2.44 4.89
C THR A 30 2.05 2.86 4.17
N LEU A 31 1.34 1.90 3.57
CA LEU A 31 0.07 2.14 2.89
C LEU A 31 -1.08 1.70 3.80
N GLY A 32 -2.18 2.46 3.83
CA GLY A 32 -3.36 2.10 4.63
C GLY A 32 -4.06 0.81 4.19
N ALA A 33 -3.80 0.34 2.96
CA ALA A 33 -4.32 -0.93 2.46
C ALA A 33 -3.39 -1.58 1.43
N THR A 34 -3.36 -2.91 1.42
CA THR A 34 -2.63 -3.74 0.43
C THR A 34 -3.44 -4.05 -0.83
N ARG A 35 -4.76 -3.81 -0.77
CA ARG A 35 -5.68 -3.91 -1.91
C ARG A 35 -6.73 -2.82 -1.87
N VAL A 36 -6.90 -2.12 -2.99
CA VAL A 36 -8.00 -1.19 -3.20
C VAL A 36 -9.04 -1.87 -4.07
N ILE A 37 -10.30 -1.92 -3.60
CA ILE A 37 -11.42 -2.38 -4.40
C ILE A 37 -12.08 -1.14 -4.98
N TYR A 38 -12.11 -1.02 -6.31
CA TYR A 38 -12.76 0.09 -6.97
C TYR A 38 -14.24 -0.25 -7.20
N PRO A 39 -15.19 0.35 -6.45
CA PRO A 39 -16.60 0.04 -6.57
C PRO A 39 -17.18 0.57 -7.90
N ALA A 40 -18.12 -0.18 -8.47
CA ALA A 40 -18.83 0.24 -9.67
C ALA A 40 -19.69 1.49 -9.35
N GLY A 41 -19.60 2.51 -10.21
CA GLY A 41 -20.37 3.76 -10.08
C GLY A 41 -19.67 4.89 -9.34
N GLN A 42 -18.57 4.64 -8.62
CA GLN A 42 -17.76 5.72 -8.05
C GLN A 42 -16.77 6.28 -9.08
N LYS A 43 -16.55 7.60 -9.03
CA LYS A 43 -15.58 8.30 -9.90
C LYS A 43 -14.17 8.30 -9.35
N GLN A 44 -14.02 8.07 -8.05
CA GLN A 44 -12.74 8.11 -7.36
C GLN A 44 -12.74 7.23 -6.11
N VAL A 45 -11.54 6.81 -5.71
CA VAL A 45 -11.27 6.16 -4.41
C VAL A 45 -10.06 6.81 -3.76
N SER A 46 -10.02 6.83 -2.44
CA SER A 46 -8.91 7.40 -1.67
C SER A 46 -8.10 6.29 -0.99
N MET A 47 -6.79 6.51 -0.86
CA MET A 47 -5.87 5.62 -0.17
C MET A 47 -4.91 6.44 0.70
N SER A 48 -4.78 6.11 1.97
CA SER A 48 -3.82 6.77 2.87
C SER A 48 -2.41 6.19 2.71
N VAL A 49 -1.43 7.08 2.85
CA VAL A 49 0.00 6.80 2.83
C VAL A 49 0.59 7.48 4.05
N HIS A 50 1.26 6.71 4.90
CA HIS A 50 1.80 7.18 6.16
C HIS A 50 3.32 7.03 6.17
N ASN A 51 4.02 8.09 6.55
CA ASN A 51 5.45 8.05 6.79
C ASN A 51 5.73 7.76 8.27
N THR A 52 6.10 6.50 8.55
CA THR A 52 6.45 6.04 9.91
C THR A 52 7.84 6.48 10.37
N SER A 53 8.61 7.20 9.55
CA SER A 53 9.89 7.74 9.97
C SER A 53 9.72 9.03 10.76
N ASP A 54 10.36 9.10 11.93
CA ASP A 54 10.37 10.32 12.75
C ASP A 54 11.40 11.36 12.28
N LYS A 55 12.35 10.95 11.41
CA LYS A 55 13.53 11.76 11.05
C LYS A 55 13.73 11.98 9.55
N SER A 56 13.06 11.20 8.70
CA SER A 56 13.34 11.17 7.26
C SER A 56 12.11 11.52 6.45
N SER A 57 12.27 12.45 5.51
CA SER A 57 11.29 12.73 4.47
C SER A 57 11.49 11.80 3.28
N PHE A 58 10.40 11.37 2.65
CA PHE A 58 10.46 10.52 1.46
C PHE A 58 9.75 11.17 0.27
N MET A 59 10.34 11.00 -0.91
CA MET A 59 9.70 11.37 -2.16
C MET A 59 8.82 10.22 -2.63
N VAL A 60 7.52 10.46 -2.73
CA VAL A 60 6.51 9.46 -3.09
C VAL A 60 6.03 9.73 -4.51
N GLN A 61 6.22 8.75 -5.39
CA GLN A 61 5.66 8.75 -6.74
C GLN A 61 4.59 7.67 -6.86
N SER A 62 3.48 8.01 -7.50
CA SER A 62 2.32 7.13 -7.59
C SER A 62 1.84 6.98 -9.03
N TRP A 63 1.70 5.73 -9.47
CA TRP A 63 1.09 5.36 -10.75
C TRP A 63 0.44 3.98 -10.64
N VAL A 64 -0.47 3.68 -11.56
CA VAL A 64 -1.08 2.34 -11.67
C VAL A 64 -0.35 1.57 -12.78
N GLU A 65 -0.04 0.31 -12.51
CA GLU A 65 0.55 -0.63 -13.47
C GLU A 65 -0.50 -1.71 -13.83
N ASP A 66 -0.47 -2.20 -15.07
CA ASP A 66 -1.22 -3.38 -15.50
C ASP A 66 -0.52 -4.69 -15.08
N ALA A 67 -1.08 -5.83 -15.50
CA ALA A 67 -0.53 -7.15 -15.18
C ALA A 67 0.82 -7.40 -15.85
N GLU A 68 1.08 -6.73 -16.98
CA GLU A 68 2.32 -6.76 -17.75
C GLU A 68 3.38 -5.79 -17.18
N GLY A 69 3.03 -5.01 -16.14
CA GLY A 69 3.91 -4.06 -15.49
C GLY A 69 4.04 -2.71 -16.21
N LYS A 70 3.24 -2.47 -17.25
CA LYS A 70 3.19 -1.20 -17.97
C LYS A 70 2.27 -0.22 -17.25
N LYS A 71 2.59 1.07 -17.31
CA LYS A 71 1.76 2.13 -16.73
C LYS A 71 0.40 2.16 -17.42
N SER A 72 -0.67 1.97 -16.64
CA SER A 72 -2.04 2.02 -17.14
C SER A 72 -2.45 3.47 -17.42
N ALA A 73 -3.09 3.70 -18.56
CA ALA A 73 -3.66 4.99 -18.95
C ALA A 73 -5.11 5.19 -18.44
N ASP A 74 -5.75 4.13 -17.94
CA ASP A 74 -7.15 4.16 -17.52
C ASP A 74 -7.35 4.76 -16.12
N PHE A 75 -6.26 4.93 -15.37
CA PHE A 75 -6.27 5.43 -14.00
C PHE A 75 -5.31 6.61 -13.84
N ILE A 76 -5.81 7.66 -13.19
CA ILE A 76 -5.02 8.80 -12.73
C ILE A 76 -4.87 8.73 -11.22
N VAL A 77 -3.65 8.93 -10.71
CA VAL A 77 -3.37 9.04 -9.28
C VAL A 77 -2.94 10.47 -8.96
N THR A 78 -3.54 11.05 -7.92
CA THR A 78 -3.30 12.43 -7.50
C THR A 78 -3.01 12.50 -6.00
N PRO A 79 -1.93 13.18 -5.57
CA PRO A 79 -0.85 13.74 -6.38
C PRO A 79 0.05 12.66 -7.01
N PRO A 80 0.57 12.85 -8.24
CA PRO A 80 1.43 11.86 -8.90
C PRO A 80 2.85 11.80 -8.30
N LEU A 81 3.30 12.90 -7.70
CA LEU A 81 4.60 13.04 -7.05
C LEU A 81 4.47 14.08 -5.93
N TYR A 82 4.92 13.74 -4.73
CA TYR A 82 4.96 14.66 -3.59
C TYR A 82 6.04 14.21 -2.59
N VAL A 83 6.41 15.10 -1.67
CA VAL A 83 7.32 14.78 -0.57
C VAL A 83 6.51 14.59 0.71
N SER A 84 6.67 13.44 1.36
CA SER A 84 6.05 13.12 2.65
C SER A 84 7.07 13.39 3.76
N GLY A 85 6.77 14.35 4.63
CA GLY A 85 7.60 14.67 5.80
C GLY A 85 7.57 13.59 6.88
N PRO A 86 8.41 13.70 7.93
CA PRO A 86 8.42 12.75 9.03
C PRO A 86 7.07 12.72 9.76
N GLY A 87 6.57 11.52 10.09
CA GLY A 87 5.27 11.33 10.75
C GLY A 87 4.04 11.76 9.93
N ASN A 88 4.22 12.13 8.65
CA ASN A 88 3.15 12.71 7.85
C ASN A 88 2.20 11.64 7.31
N GLU A 89 0.91 11.99 7.23
CA GLU A 89 -0.11 11.19 6.56
C GLU A 89 -0.65 11.95 5.35
N ASN A 90 -0.59 11.31 4.18
CA ASN A 90 -1.07 11.87 2.93
C ASN A 90 -2.14 10.97 2.33
N THR A 91 -3.09 11.57 1.61
CA THR A 91 -4.13 10.82 0.89
C THR A 91 -3.88 10.87 -0.61
N LEU A 92 -3.76 9.70 -1.23
CA LEU A 92 -3.76 9.52 -2.68
C LEU A 92 -5.20 9.34 -3.17
N ARG A 93 -5.58 10.07 -4.22
CA ARG A 93 -6.83 9.91 -4.93
C ARG A 93 -6.58 9.15 -6.24
N ILE A 94 -7.31 8.06 -6.44
CA ILE A 94 -7.25 7.24 -7.65
C ILE A 94 -8.57 7.44 -8.40
N MET A 95 -8.48 7.98 -9.61
CA MET A 95 -9.61 8.27 -10.49
C MET A 95 -9.57 7.35 -11.70
N TYR A 96 -10.73 6.84 -12.11
CA TYR A 96 -10.85 6.08 -13.34
C TYR A 96 -11.29 7.01 -14.47
N ILE A 97 -10.51 7.04 -15.54
CA ILE A 97 -10.76 7.84 -16.74
C ILE A 97 -10.90 6.97 -18.01
N GLY A 98 -10.69 5.65 -17.89
CA GLY A 98 -10.97 4.73 -18.99
C GLY A 98 -12.45 4.74 -19.39
N GLN A 99 -12.76 4.22 -20.58
CA GLN A 99 -14.15 4.12 -21.00
C GLN A 99 -14.93 3.22 -20.04
N PRO A 100 -16.16 3.61 -19.61
CA PRO A 100 -17.00 2.70 -18.84
C PRO A 100 -17.16 1.41 -19.66
N PRO A 101 -17.10 0.22 -19.02
CA PRO A 101 -17.34 -1.01 -19.74
C PRO A 101 -18.66 -0.87 -20.49
N ARG A 102 -18.62 -1.07 -21.81
CA ARG A 102 -19.82 -1.07 -22.66
C ARG A 102 -20.82 -1.97 -21.93
N LYS A 103 -22.01 -1.45 -21.59
CA LYS A 103 -23.12 -2.30 -21.13
C LYS A 103 -23.48 -3.18 -22.32
N GLU A 104 -22.78 -4.29 -22.45
CA GLU A 104 -23.10 -5.33 -23.41
C GLU A 104 -24.46 -5.89 -22.98
N LYS A 105 -25.46 -5.61 -23.81
CA LYS A 105 -26.77 -6.22 -23.72
C LYS A 105 -26.56 -7.73 -23.79
N GLU A 106 -26.88 -8.42 -22.70
CA GLU A 106 -27.44 -9.77 -22.69
C GLU A 106 -26.97 -10.71 -23.81
N SER A 107 -25.86 -11.41 -23.59
CA SER A 107 -25.65 -12.72 -24.19
C SER A 107 -25.80 -13.76 -23.08
N ARG A 108 -27.04 -14.21 -22.89
CA ARG A 108 -27.33 -15.51 -22.30
C ARG A 108 -26.67 -16.57 -23.18
N LYS A 109 -25.45 -16.98 -22.83
CA LYS A 109 -24.99 -18.35 -23.05
C LYS A 109 -24.21 -18.79 -21.83
N ALA A 110 -24.76 -19.78 -21.15
CA ALA A 110 -24.14 -20.45 -20.03
C ALA A 110 -22.78 -21.04 -20.42
N SER A 111 -21.80 -20.89 -19.55
CA SER A 111 -20.74 -21.89 -19.38
C SER A 111 -20.37 -21.91 -17.89
N PRO A 112 -20.65 -22.99 -17.15
CA PRO A 112 -20.30 -23.08 -15.75
C PRO A 112 -18.81 -23.37 -15.61
N ALA A 113 -18.18 -22.66 -14.67
CA ALA A 113 -16.81 -22.87 -14.18
C ALA A 113 -15.67 -22.43 -15.11
N SER A 114 -15.18 -21.21 -14.90
CA SER A 114 -13.73 -20.91 -14.89
C SER A 114 -13.45 -19.44 -14.59
N TRP A 115 -13.56 -19.04 -13.32
CA TRP A 115 -12.83 -17.84 -12.86
C TRP A 115 -12.18 -18.16 -11.52
N CYS A 116 -11.15 -19.01 -11.57
CA CYS A 116 -10.17 -19.09 -10.51
C CYS A 116 -9.38 -17.78 -10.49
N SER A 117 -9.44 -17.10 -9.34
CA SER A 117 -8.66 -15.90 -9.04
C SER A 117 -7.18 -16.13 -9.33
N HIS A 118 -6.66 -15.56 -10.42
CA HIS A 118 -5.22 -15.52 -10.66
C HIS A 118 -4.62 -14.43 -9.78
N GLY A 119 -4.11 -14.86 -8.62
CA GLY A 119 -3.34 -14.02 -7.71
C GLY A 119 -2.04 -13.62 -8.37
N SER A 120 -1.90 -12.33 -8.69
CA SER A 120 -0.64 -11.76 -9.14
C SER A 120 0.35 -11.72 -7.97
N ARG A 121 1.30 -12.66 -7.96
CA ARG A 121 2.41 -12.73 -7.00
C ARG A 121 3.55 -11.85 -7.52
N MET A 122 3.97 -10.83 -6.77
CA MET A 122 5.12 -10.00 -7.14
C MET A 122 6.28 -10.13 -6.16
N ARG A 123 7.49 -10.24 -6.73
CA ARG A 123 8.79 -10.39 -6.05
C ARG A 123 9.36 -9.02 -5.66
N LYS A 124 10.28 -9.04 -4.67
CA LYS A 124 10.83 -7.92 -3.89
C LYS A 124 11.49 -6.78 -4.70
N ALA A 125 11.18 -5.55 -4.30
CA ALA A 125 12.07 -4.39 -4.14
C ALA A 125 11.38 -3.44 -3.12
N LYS A 126 12.06 -2.46 -2.52
CA LYS A 126 11.48 -1.45 -1.58
C LYS A 126 10.46 -0.50 -2.28
N LYS A 127 9.43 -1.06 -2.91
CA LYS A 127 8.30 -0.39 -3.58
C LYS A 127 7.06 -0.91 -2.86
N ALA A 128 6.40 -0.06 -2.08
CA ALA A 128 5.12 -0.41 -1.49
C ALA A 128 4.10 -0.55 -2.63
N ARG A 129 3.64 -1.77 -2.90
CA ARG A 129 2.78 -2.10 -4.04
C ARG A 129 1.42 -2.55 -3.52
N THR A 130 0.36 -1.86 -3.95
CA THR A 130 -1.04 -2.19 -3.63
C THR A 130 -1.75 -2.69 -4.87
N SER A 131 -2.50 -3.78 -4.73
CA SER A 131 -3.28 -4.34 -5.82
C SER A 131 -4.59 -3.56 -6.00
N LEU A 132 -4.92 -3.16 -7.22
CA LEU A 132 -6.22 -2.56 -7.54
C LEU A 132 -7.10 -3.61 -8.21
N SER A 133 -8.28 -3.86 -7.66
CA SER A 133 -9.22 -4.82 -8.23
C SER A 133 -10.60 -4.21 -8.37
N ARG A 134 -11.17 -4.31 -9.57
CA ARG A 134 -12.58 -3.97 -9.80
C ARG A 134 -13.45 -5.16 -9.44
N ARG A 135 -14.45 -4.95 -8.57
CA ARG A 135 -15.59 -5.86 -8.45
C ARG A 135 -16.77 -5.27 -9.21
N ARG A 136 -17.42 -6.08 -10.05
CA ARG A 136 -18.77 -5.81 -10.51
C ARG A 136 -19.67 -6.00 -9.28
N CYS A 137 -20.24 -4.93 -8.75
CA CYS A 137 -21.28 -5.05 -7.74
C CYS A 137 -22.52 -5.61 -8.46
N MET A 138 -22.84 -6.89 -8.25
CA MET A 138 -24.20 -7.35 -8.52
C MET A 138 -25.07 -6.68 -7.45
N SER A 139 -25.76 -5.60 -7.83
CA SER A 139 -26.93 -5.14 -7.07
C SER A 139 -27.95 -6.26 -7.05
N ALA A 140 -28.00 -7.03 -5.96
CA ALA A 140 -29.21 -7.73 -5.59
C ALA A 140 -30.19 -6.68 -5.05
N ALA A 141 -30.90 -6.01 -5.96
CA ALA A 141 -32.14 -5.33 -5.59
C ALA A 141 -33.13 -6.43 -5.16
N ARG A 142 -33.22 -6.67 -3.84
CA ARG A 142 -34.35 -7.41 -3.28
C ARG A 142 -35.46 -6.39 -3.01
N GLU A 143 -36.50 -6.46 -3.83
CA GLU A 143 -37.83 -5.95 -3.50
C GLU A 143 -38.23 -6.43 -2.11
N MET A 144 -38.35 -5.51 -1.15
CA MET A 144 -39.18 -5.70 0.04
C MET A 144 -40.56 -5.17 -0.32
N LYS A 145 -41.43 -6.07 -0.76
CA LYS A 145 -42.88 -5.85 -0.67
C LYS A 145 -43.26 -6.14 0.78
N THR A 146 -43.60 -5.08 1.51
CA THR A 146 -44.26 -5.17 2.82
C THR A 146 -45.63 -5.82 2.66
N PRO A 147 -46.08 -6.65 3.62
CA PRO A 147 -47.49 -6.98 3.74
C PRO A 147 -48.31 -5.77 4.17
#